data_AF-A0A645B0I8-F1
#
_entry.id   AF-A0A645B0I8-F1
#
_cell.length_a   1.000
_cell.length_b   1.000
_cell.length_c   1.000
_cell.angle_alpha   90.00
_cell.angle_beta   90.00
_cell.angle_gamma   90.00
#
_symmetry.space_group_name_H-M   'P 1'
#
loop_
_entity.id
_entity.type
_entity.pdbx_description
1 polymer ?
#
loop_
_entity_poly.entity_id
_entity_poly.type
_entity_poly.pdbx_seq_one_letter_code
_entity_poly.pdbx_strand_id
1 'polypeptide(L)'
;MAETVRGGILSIDSGQTEGAKAVGMNHWQTMLHVILPQAFRNIIPQIGNNFIINIKDTSVLSVISITDLFFVHKSVVGSLYLYFESATIVMVIYLTMTLTASRLLRWLETKLDGENSYDLATTDTLAHTSGLYSYRPRKEVPRD
;
A
#
# COMPACT_ATOMS: atom_id res chain seq x y z
N MET A 1 2.59 -11.52 8.57
CA MET A 1 3.61 -10.53 8.13
C MET A 1 4.75 -11.17 7.34
N ALA A 2 5.31 -12.32 7.74
CA ALA A 2 6.33 -13.01 6.94
C ALA A 2 5.88 -13.33 5.50
N GLU A 3 4.63 -13.77 5.32
CA GLU A 3 4.07 -14.03 3.98
C GLU A 3 3.93 -12.76 3.13
N THR A 4 3.68 -11.60 3.76
CA THR A 4 3.65 -10.31 3.06
C THR A 4 5.04 -9.94 2.54
N VAL A 5 6.10 -10.21 3.31
CA VAL A 5 7.49 -10.00 2.88
C VAL A 5 7.85 -10.96 1.76
N ARG A 6 7.48 -12.25 1.89
CA ARG A 6 7.69 -13.26 0.86
C ARG A 6 6.97 -12.90 -0.44
N GLY A 7 5.69 -12.52 -0.35
CA GLY A 7 4.88 -12.06 -1.48
C GLY A 7 5.45 -10.81 -2.13
N GLY A 8 5.98 -9.87 -1.33
CA GLY A 8 6.67 -8.69 -1.84
C GLY A 8 7.93 -9.02 -2.63
N ILE A 9 8.75 -9.96 -2.17
CA ILE A 9 9.94 -10.43 -2.91
C ILE A 9 9.53 -11.18 -4.18
N LEU A 10 8.51 -12.05 -4.11
CA LEU A 10 8.00 -12.81 -5.25
C LEU A 10 7.24 -11.96 -6.27
N SER A 11 6.82 -10.75 -5.91
CA SER A 11 6.14 -9.81 -6.83
C SER A 11 7.07 -9.19 -7.86
N ILE A 12 8.38 -9.33 -7.70
CA ILE A 12 9.38 -8.77 -8.61
C ILE A 12 9.55 -9.67 -9.83
N ASP A 13 9.59 -9.04 -11.00
CA ASP A 13 9.80 -9.72 -12.27
C ASP A 13 11.13 -10.50 -12.30
N SER A 14 11.10 -11.72 -12.83
CA SER A 14 12.29 -12.57 -12.93
C SER A 14 13.36 -11.96 -13.83
N GLY A 15 12.98 -11.12 -14.80
CA GLY A 15 13.88 -10.38 -15.67
C GLY A 15 14.84 -9.45 -14.93
N GLN A 16 14.46 -8.89 -13.77
CA GLN A 16 15.37 -8.11 -12.92
C GLN A 16 16.50 -8.97 -12.34
N THR A 17 16.18 -10.23 -12.00
CA THR A 17 17.17 -11.18 -11.48
C THR A 17 18.08 -11.69 -12.60
N GLU A 18 17.51 -11.97 -13.77
CA GLU A 18 18.27 -12.40 -14.95
C GLU A 18 19.20 -11.29 -15.48
N GLY A 19 18.72 -10.04 -15.54
CA GLY A 19 19.52 -8.88 -15.93
C GLY A 19 20.68 -8.59 -14.96
N ALA A 20 20.44 -8.67 -13.65
CA ALA A 20 21.50 -8.51 -12.66
C ALA A 20 22.58 -9.60 -12.79
N LYS A 21 22.18 -10.84 -13.06
CA LYS A 21 23.13 -11.95 -13.32
C LYS A 21 23.89 -11.75 -14.63
N ALA A 22 23.25 -11.21 -15.68
CA ALA A 22 23.90 -10.93 -16.96
C ALA A 22 25.01 -9.86 -16.83
N VAL A 23 24.88 -8.94 -15.87
CA VAL A 23 25.90 -7.92 -15.55
C VAL A 23 26.97 -8.46 -14.57
N GLY A 24 26.89 -9.74 -14.19
CA GLY A 24 27.89 -10.41 -13.34
C GLY A 24 27.70 -10.19 -11.84
N MET A 25 26.52 -9.75 -11.38
CA MET A 25 26.24 -9.61 -9.96
C MET A 25 26.10 -10.99 -9.28
N ASN A 26 26.71 -11.13 -8.10
CA ASN A 26 26.48 -12.30 -7.24
C ASN A 26 25.08 -12.21 -6.59
N HIS A 27 24.52 -13.34 -6.15
CA HIS A 27 23.19 -13.43 -5.54
C HIS A 27 22.96 -12.40 -4.41
N TRP A 28 23.95 -12.20 -3.55
CA TRP A 28 23.88 -11.19 -2.47
C TRP A 28 23.81 -9.76 -3.00
N GLN A 29 24.58 -9.45 -4.06
CA GLN A 29 24.56 -8.13 -4.69
C GLN A 29 23.22 -7.88 -5.37
N THR A 30 22.68 -8.87 -6.08
CA THR A 30 21.35 -8.81 -6.71
C THR A 30 20.24 -8.62 -5.66
N MET A 31 20.29 -9.38 -4.55
CA MET A 31 19.29 -9.29 -3.49
C MET A 31 19.30 -7.89 -2.84
N LEU A 32 20.48 -7.39 -2.45
CA LEU A 32 20.60 -6.11 -1.74
C LEU A 32 20.35 -4.88 -2.62
N HIS A 33 20.84 -4.87 -3.85
CA HIS A 33 20.84 -3.66 -4.68
C HIS A 33 19.68 -3.61 -5.68
N VAL A 34 19.08 -4.75 -6.03
CA VAL A 34 18.04 -4.81 -7.05
C VAL A 34 16.72 -5.24 -6.44
N ILE A 35 16.67 -6.42 -5.82
CA ILE A 35 15.41 -7.04 -5.39
C ILE A 35 14.86 -6.37 -4.12
N LEU A 36 15.63 -6.25 -3.05
CA LEU A 36 15.17 -5.67 -1.79
C LEU A 36 14.62 -4.25 -1.89
N PRO A 37 15.28 -3.28 -2.57
CA PRO A 37 14.73 -1.93 -2.68
C PRO A 37 13.40 -1.90 -3.45
N GLN A 38 13.25 -2.73 -4.49
CA GLN A 38 11.99 -2.86 -5.23
C GLN A 38 10.90 -3.54 -4.38
N ALA A 39 11.25 -4.61 -3.67
CA ALA A 39 10.33 -5.37 -2.83
C ALA A 39 9.82 -4.47 -1.69
N PHE A 40 10.69 -3.67 -1.10
CA PHE A 40 10.34 -2.76 -0.02
C PHE A 40 9.29 -1.73 -0.43
N ARG A 41 9.39 -1.19 -1.66
CA ARG A 41 8.38 -0.27 -2.22
C ARG A 41 7.00 -0.94 -2.36
N ASN A 42 6.97 -2.23 -2.69
CA ASN A 42 5.72 -3.00 -2.79
C ASN A 42 5.16 -3.41 -1.41
N ILE A 43 6.04 -3.69 -0.43
CA ILE A 43 5.66 -4.18 0.91
C ILE A 43 5.11 -3.04 1.79
N ILE A 44 5.64 -1.82 1.70
CA ILE A 44 5.24 -0.69 2.56
C ILE A 44 3.71 -0.42 2.53
N PRO A 45 3.06 -0.28 1.37
CA PRO A 45 1.61 -0.06 1.30
C PRO A 45 0.83 -1.18 2.02
N GLN A 46 1.27 -2.42 1.82
CA GLN A 46 0.64 -3.61 2.37
C GLN A 46 0.84 -3.75 3.88
N ILE A 47 2.00 -3.36 4.41
CA ILE A 47 2.24 -3.24 5.86
C ILE A 47 1.33 -2.18 6.46
N GLY A 48 1.22 -1.01 5.81
CA GLY A 48 0.34 0.05 6.28
C GLY A 48 -1.12 -0.39 6.36
N ASN A 49 -1.60 -1.16 5.37
CA ASN A 49 -2.97 -1.66 5.39
C ASN A 49 -3.19 -2.63 6.56
N ASN A 50 -2.24 -3.55 6.76
CA ASN A 50 -2.26 -4.45 7.92
C ASN A 50 -2.21 -3.68 9.25
N PHE A 51 -1.51 -2.55 9.33
CA PHE A 51 -1.49 -1.70 10.54
C PHE A 51 -2.88 -1.13 10.86
N ILE A 52 -3.63 -0.65 9.86
CA ILE A 52 -5.00 -0.15 10.03
C ILE A 52 -5.95 -1.26 10.50
N ILE A 53 -5.77 -2.48 10.00
CA ILE A 53 -6.56 -3.64 10.44
C ILE A 53 -6.25 -3.96 11.90
N ASN A 54 -4.96 -4.06 12.25
CA ASN A 54 -4.54 -4.37 13.62
C ASN A 54 -5.07 -3.38 14.65
N ILE A 55 -5.14 -2.08 14.33
CA ILE A 55 -5.74 -1.05 15.20
C ILE A 55 -7.18 -1.40 15.63
N LYS A 56 -7.97 -2.00 14.74
CA LYS A 56 -9.34 -2.42 15.08
C LYS A 56 -9.33 -3.74 15.81
N ASP A 57 -8.45 -4.66 15.42
CA ASP A 57 -8.35 -5.97 16.05
C ASP A 57 -7.85 -5.89 17.52
N THR A 58 -7.09 -4.85 17.90
CA THR A 58 -6.73 -4.63 19.32
C THR A 58 -7.94 -4.45 20.22
N SER A 59 -9.09 -3.98 19.69
CA SER A 59 -10.30 -3.78 20.49
C SER A 59 -10.80 -5.10 21.11
N VAL A 60 -10.50 -6.24 20.48
CA VAL A 60 -10.86 -7.58 20.99
C VAL A 60 -10.10 -7.89 22.30
N LEU A 61 -8.89 -7.36 22.48
CA LEU A 61 -8.09 -7.54 23.68
C LEU A 61 -8.76 -6.96 24.94
N SER A 62 -9.71 -6.04 24.79
CA SER A 62 -10.53 -5.52 25.88
C SER A 62 -11.36 -6.60 26.60
N VAL A 63 -11.57 -7.78 25.99
CA VAL A 63 -12.26 -8.92 26.60
C VAL A 63 -11.46 -9.53 27.74
N ILE A 64 -10.12 -9.50 27.65
CA ILE A 64 -9.21 -9.97 28.70
C ILE A 64 -8.72 -8.84 29.60
N SER A 65 -9.49 -7.75 29.68
CA SER A 65 -9.22 -6.57 30.53
C SER A 65 -7.95 -5.79 30.21
N ILE A 66 -7.44 -5.88 28.98
CA ILE A 66 -6.41 -4.96 28.50
C ILE A 66 -7.04 -3.58 28.27
N THR A 67 -6.39 -2.54 28.81
CA THR A 67 -6.85 -1.16 28.69
C THR A 67 -6.59 -0.64 27.27
N ASP A 68 -7.68 -0.53 26.49
CA ASP A 68 -7.73 0.11 25.16
C ASP A 68 -9.01 0.97 25.06
N LEU A 69 -9.24 1.65 23.95
CA LEU A 69 -10.40 2.50 23.70
C LEU A 69 -11.73 1.77 23.93
N PHE A 70 -11.85 0.51 23.49
CA PHE A 70 -13.05 -0.30 23.71
C PHE A 70 -13.20 -0.75 25.18
N PHE A 71 -12.11 -0.81 25.95
CA PHE A 71 -12.19 -1.05 27.38
C PHE A 71 -12.79 0.15 28.11
N VAL A 72 -12.44 1.38 27.69
CA VAL A 72 -13.05 2.61 28.21
C VAL A 72 -14.55 2.63 27.94
N HIS A 73 -14.98 2.23 26.74
CA HIS A 73 -16.41 2.04 26.43
C HIS A 73 -17.10 1.14 27.46
N LYS A 74 -16.56 -0.08 27.67
CA LYS A 74 -17.10 -1.04 28.64
C LYS A 74 -17.13 -0.49 30.07
N SER A 75 -16.10 0.26 30.47
CA SER A 75 -16.04 0.87 31.80
C SER A 75 -17.14 1.92 31.99
N VAL A 76 -17.36 2.79 31.00
CA VAL A 76 -18.44 3.81 31.03
C VAL A 76 -19.81 3.16 31.06
N VAL A 77 -20.02 2.11 30.27
CA VAL A 77 -21.27 1.33 30.28
C VAL A 77 -21.48 0.65 31.64
N GLY A 78 -20.43 0.13 32.25
CA GLY A 78 -20.51 -0.51 33.57
C GLY A 78 -20.83 0.47 34.71
N SER A 79 -20.42 1.74 34.59
CA SER A 79 -20.67 2.76 35.62
C SER A 79 -21.97 3.55 35.42
N LEU A 80 -22.28 3.92 34.18
CA LEU A 80 -23.41 4.81 33.85
C LEU A 80 -24.60 4.09 33.20
N TYR A 81 -24.44 2.84 32.78
CA TYR A 81 -25.45 2.06 32.03
C TYR A 81 -25.86 2.69 30.68
N LEU A 82 -25.10 3.68 30.17
CA LEU A 82 -25.35 4.38 28.91
C LEU A 82 -24.68 3.66 27.74
N TYR A 83 -25.30 2.58 27.24
CA TYR A 83 -24.72 1.77 26.15
C TYR A 83 -24.65 2.52 24.82
N PHE A 84 -25.77 3.10 24.39
CA PHE A 84 -25.90 3.68 23.04
C PHE A 84 -25.02 4.93 22.83
N GLU A 85 -25.01 5.84 23.81
CA GLU A 85 -24.22 7.07 23.77
C GLU A 85 -22.71 6.76 23.75
N SER A 86 -22.26 5.88 24.66
CA SER A 86 -20.86 5.45 24.73
C SER A 86 -20.42 4.71 23.47
N ALA A 87 -21.27 3.83 22.92
CA ALA A 87 -20.97 3.10 21.68
C ALA A 87 -20.82 4.04 20.47
N THR A 88 -21.68 5.05 20.38
CA THR A 88 -21.65 6.04 19.29
C THR A 88 -20.35 6.85 19.31
N ILE A 89 -19.92 7.30 20.49
CA ILE A 89 -18.67 8.06 20.66
C ILE A 89 -17.47 7.21 20.22
N VAL A 90 -17.39 5.96 20.71
CA VAL A 90 -16.28 5.05 20.38
C VAL A 90 -16.26 4.70 18.89
N MET A 91 -17.44 4.49 18.27
CA MET A 91 -17.56 4.28 16.83
C MET A 91 -16.99 5.47 16.03
N VAL A 92 -17.34 6.70 16.41
CA VAL A 92 -16.84 7.92 15.75
C VAL A 92 -15.32 8.06 15.90
N ILE A 93 -14.76 7.72 17.06
CA ILE A 93 -13.32 7.76 17.29
C ILE A 93 -12.61 6.73 16.40
N TYR A 94 -13.05 5.46 16.41
CA TYR A 94 -12.46 4.42 15.54
C TYR A 94 -12.60 4.76 14.05
N LEU A 95 -13.73 5.33 13.63
CA LEU A 95 -13.94 5.78 12.26
C LEU A 95 -12.96 6.91 11.90
N THR A 96 -12.84 7.93 12.74
CA THR A 96 -11.94 9.06 12.51
C THR A 96 -10.49 8.58 12.42
N MET A 97 -10.08 7.70 13.34
CA MET A 97 -8.73 7.12 13.35
C MET A 97 -8.45 6.24 12.13
N THR A 98 -9.44 5.47 11.68
CA THR A 98 -9.31 4.64 10.47
C THR A 98 -9.20 5.52 9.22
N LEU A 99 -10.00 6.58 9.13
CA LEU A 99 -9.97 7.51 7.99
C LEU A 99 -8.68 8.32 7.94
N THR A 100 -8.16 8.78 9.08
CA THR A 100 -6.88 9.51 9.13
C THR A 100 -5.73 8.59 8.76
N ALA A 101 -5.67 7.38 9.29
CA ALA A 101 -4.64 6.39 8.94
C ALA A 101 -4.72 6.00 7.45
N SER A 102 -5.92 5.79 6.91
CA SER A 102 -6.12 5.48 5.49
C SER A 102 -5.67 6.63 4.57
N ARG A 103 -5.93 7.88 4.96
CA ARG A 103 -5.44 9.05 4.21
C ARG A 103 -3.93 9.19 4.28
N LEU A 104 -3.33 9.00 5.44
CA LEU A 104 -1.88 9.04 5.62
C LEU A 104 -1.21 7.98 4.75
N LEU A 105 -1.78 6.78 4.71
CA LEU A 105 -1.28 5.68 3.88
C LEU A 105 -1.36 6.02 2.38
N ARG A 106 -2.49 6.53 1.90
CA ARG A 106 -2.63 6.98 0.50
C ARG A 106 -1.64 8.09 0.14
N TRP A 107 -1.36 9.00 1.08
CA TRP A 107 -0.35 10.02 0.88
C TRP A 107 1.06 9.43 0.77
N LEU A 108 1.38 8.44 1.61
CA LEU A 108 2.64 7.70 1.53
C LEU A 108 2.77 6.90 0.23
N GLU A 109 1.69 6.24 -0.20
CA GLU A 109 1.63 5.54 -1.49
C GLU A 109 1.91 6.50 -2.64
N THR A 110 1.24 7.66 -2.69
CA THR A 110 1.44 8.67 -3.74
C THR A 110 2.88 9.18 -3.79
N LYS A 111 3.56 9.25 -2.65
CA LYS A 111 4.98 9.67 -2.59
C LYS A 111 5.92 8.56 -3.06
N LEU A 112 5.55 7.30 -2.84
CA LEU A 112 6.32 6.13 -3.27
C LEU A 112 6.11 5.88 -4.77
N ASP A 113 4.88 5.96 -5.26
CA ASP A 113 4.52 5.85 -6.67
C ASP A 113 4.89 7.14 -7.42
N GLY A 114 6.17 7.22 -7.79
CA GLY A 114 6.68 8.27 -8.67
C GLY A 114 5.85 8.39 -9.96
N GLU A 115 5.91 9.57 -10.58
CA GLU A 115 5.10 9.96 -11.74
C GLU A 115 5.08 8.86 -12.82
N ASN A 116 3.88 8.33 -13.09
CA ASN A 116 3.64 7.23 -14.02
C ASN A 116 3.69 7.71 -15.49
N SER A 117 4.63 8.61 -15.79
CA SER A 117 4.90 9.15 -17.12
C SER A 117 5.88 8.22 -17.83
N TYR A 118 5.45 6.98 -18.09
CA TYR A 118 6.08 6.17 -19.12
C TYR A 118 5.63 6.73 -20.47
N ASP A 119 6.37 7.73 -20.97
CA ASP A 119 6.44 7.96 -22.40
C ASP A 119 7.14 6.73 -22.99
N LEU A 120 6.33 5.68 -23.20
CA LEU A 120 6.73 4.52 -23.97
C LEU A 120 7.37 5.09 -25.24
N ALA A 121 8.54 4.57 -25.61
CA ALA A 121 9.22 4.84 -26.87
C ALA A 121 8.41 4.35 -28.09
N THR A 122 7.10 4.61 -28.11
CA THR A 122 6.15 4.52 -29.21
C THR A 122 6.40 5.60 -30.27
N THR A 123 7.32 6.53 -30.03
CA THR A 123 7.93 7.42 -31.03
C THR A 123 9.22 6.83 -31.61
N ASP A 124 9.37 5.51 -31.62
CA ASP A 124 10.36 4.87 -32.48
C ASP A 124 10.00 5.16 -33.94
N THR A 125 10.68 6.14 -34.53
CA THR A 125 10.48 6.60 -35.93
C THR A 125 10.55 5.46 -36.96
N LEU A 126 11.10 4.30 -36.58
CA LEU A 126 11.19 3.11 -37.42
C LEU A 126 9.88 2.31 -37.48
N ALA A 127 9.04 2.36 -36.44
CA ALA A 127 7.73 1.71 -36.45
C ALA A 127 6.72 2.41 -37.38
N HIS A 128 6.92 3.71 -37.64
CA HIS A 128 6.10 4.50 -38.56
C HIS A 128 6.33 4.13 -40.03
N THR A 129 7.52 3.67 -40.40
CA THR A 129 7.86 3.27 -41.79
C THR A 129 7.35 1.87 -42.12
N SER A 130 7.14 0.98 -41.14
CA SER A 130 6.78 -0.42 -41.38
C SER A 130 5.29 -0.67 -41.63
N GLY A 131 4.42 0.34 -41.46
CA GLY A 131 2.99 0.26 -41.79
C GLY A 131 2.17 -0.73 -40.94
N LEU A 132 2.75 -1.29 -39.87
CA LEU A 132 2.12 -2.36 -39.06
C LEU A 132 1.10 -1.85 -38.02
N TYR A 133 0.98 -0.53 -37.81
CA TYR A 133 0.10 0.04 -36.80
C TYR A 133 -0.67 1.28 -37.29
N SER A 134 -1.99 1.27 -37.13
CA SER A 134 -2.87 2.43 -37.36
C SER A 134 -3.09 3.15 -36.04
N TYR A 135 -2.45 4.31 -35.85
CA TYR A 135 -2.72 5.18 -34.71
C TYR A 135 -4.11 5.83 -34.86
N ARG A 136 -4.99 5.64 -33.87
CA ARG A 136 -6.24 6.42 -33.78
C ARG A 136 -5.93 7.66 -32.94
N PRO A 137 -5.94 8.87 -33.51
CA PRO A 137 -5.58 10.08 -32.76
C PRO A 137 -6.52 10.25 -31.57
N ARG A 138 -5.96 10.31 -30.36
CA ARG A 138 -6.71 10.61 -29.15
C ARG A 138 -7.06 12.09 -29.18
N LYS A 139 -8.36 12.41 -29.15
CA LYS A 139 -8.86 13.77 -29.02
C LYS A 139 -8.25 14.42 -27.78
N GLU A 140 -7.53 15.51 -27.99
CA GLU A 140 -7.05 16.38 -26.94
C GLU A 140 -8.26 16.91 -26.14
N VAL A 141 -8.25 16.68 -24.83
CA VAL A 141 -9.21 17.31 -23.92
C VAL A 141 -8.61 18.67 -23.56
N PRO A 142 -9.34 19.78 -23.79
CA PRO A 142 -8.86 21.11 -23.43
C PRO A 142 -8.54 21.17 -21.94
N ARG A 143 -7.37 21.74 -21.60
CA ARG A 143 -7.08 22.14 -20.23
C ARG A 143 -7.68 23.53 -20.04
N ASP A 144 -8.77 23.58 -19.29
CA ASP A 144 -9.31 24.81 -18.71
C ASP A 144 -8.58 25.12 -17.39
#